data_AF-A0A382U672-F1
#
_entry.id   AF-A0A382U672-F1
#
_cell.length_a   1.000
_cell.length_b   1.000
_cell.length_c   1.000
_cell.angle_alpha   90.00
_cell.angle_beta   90.00
_cell.angle_gamma   90.00
#
_symmetry.space_group_name_H-M   'P 1'
#
loop_
_entity.id
_entity.type
_entity.pdbx_description
1 polymer ?
#
loop_
_entity_poly.entity_id
_entity_poly.type
_entity_poly.pdbx_seq_one_letter_code
_entity_poly.pdbx_strand_id
1 'polypeptide(L)' 'MEKIDCPTCGKNMSQHDEWQAYLCVEKFAKVATNPVAYGSVRKIVCPMCKKDMGDHNEGQTTECVNKFIDTITSKSA' A
#
# COMPACT_ATOMS: atom_id res chain seq x y z
N MET A 1 -4.47 18.13 -0.54
CA MET A 1 -4.41 16.70 -0.22
C MET A 1 -3.61 16.02 -1.33
N GLU A 2 -2.47 15.41 -1.02
CA GLU A 2 -1.77 14.63 -2.04
C GLU A 2 -2.60 13.41 -2.42
N LYS A 3 -2.72 13.17 -3.73
CA LYS A 3 -3.43 12.00 -4.26
C LYS A 3 -2.64 10.76 -3.85
N ILE A 4 -3.24 9.93 -3.00
CA ILE A 4 -2.69 8.61 -2.67
C ILE A 4 -3.36 7.61 -3.59
N ASP A 5 -2.58 7.06 -4.51
CA ASP A 5 -3.04 6.02 -5.40
C ASP A 5 -2.97 4.68 -4.70
N CYS A 6 -4.00 3.88 -4.89
CA CYS A 6 -4.11 2.54 -4.35
C CYS A 6 -3.03 1.64 -5.00
N PRO A 7 -2.12 1.04 -4.21
CA PRO A 7 -1.01 0.26 -4.76
C PRO A 7 -1.47 -1.05 -5.42
N THR A 8 -2.75 -1.42 -5.32
CA THR A 8 -3.28 -2.66 -5.89
C THR A 8 -4.17 -2.44 -7.12
N CYS A 9 -4.95 -1.36 -7.17
CA CYS A 9 -5.90 -1.10 -8.26
C CYS A 9 -5.61 0.19 -9.05
N GLY A 10 -4.67 1.02 -8.58
CA GLY A 10 -4.25 2.26 -9.24
C GLY A 10 -5.25 3.43 -9.16
N LYS A 11 -6.44 3.22 -8.60
CA LYS A 11 -7.40 4.31 -8.35
C LYS A 11 -7.00 5.11 -7.13
N ASN A 12 -7.49 6.33 -7.01
CA ASN A 12 -7.25 7.11 -5.79
C ASN A 12 -7.91 6.44 -4.58
N MET A 13 -7.25 6.44 -3.43
CA MET A 13 -7.83 5.92 -2.19
C MET A 13 -9.15 6.62 -1.81
N SER A 14 -9.34 7.88 -2.19
CA SER A 14 -10.62 8.61 -1.97
C SER A 14 -11.79 8.08 -2.81
N GLN A 15 -11.54 7.20 -3.79
CA GLN A 15 -12.56 6.58 -4.63
C GLN A 15 -12.97 5.19 -4.12
N HIS A 16 -12.42 4.76 -2.98
CA HIS A 16 -12.76 3.48 -2.37
C HIS A 16 -13.85 3.70 -1.31
N ASP A 17 -14.87 2.86 -1.32
CA ASP A 17 -15.68 2.65 -0.12
C ASP A 17 -14.87 1.89 0.95
N GLU A 18 -15.39 1.80 2.17
CA GLU A 18 -14.69 1.16 3.30
C GLU A 18 -14.28 -0.29 2.99
N TRP A 19 -15.15 -1.04 2.32
CA TRP A 19 -14.91 -2.44 1.99
C TRP A 19 -13.84 -2.59 0.90
N GLN A 20 -13.90 -1.74 -0.13
CA GLN A 20 -12.89 -1.68 -1.18
C GLN A 20 -11.53 -1.27 -0.62
N ALA A 21 -11.49 -0.29 0.29
CA ALA A 21 -10.28 0.15 0.95
C ALA A 21 -9.67 -1.00 1.77
N TYR A 22 -10.48 -1.67 2.60
CA TYR A 22 -10.07 -2.83 3.38
C TYR A 22 -9.43 -3.92 2.50
N LEU A 23 -10.14 -4.37 1.44
CA LEU A 23 -9.65 -5.42 0.56
C LEU A 23 -8.34 -5.03 -0.15
N CYS A 24 -8.24 -3.79 -0.61
CA CYS A 24 -7.05 -3.30 -1.30
C CYS A 24 -5.84 -3.22 -0.37
N VAL A 25 -6.04 -2.77 0.87
CA VAL A 25 -5.01 -2.65 1.89
C VAL A 25 -4.54 -4.03 2.35
N GLU A 26 -5.48 -4.94 2.63
CA GLU A 26 -5.16 -6.31 3.03
C GLU A 26 -4.34 -7.03 1.95
N LYS A 27 -4.75 -6.89 0.68
CA LYS A 27 -4.01 -7.44 -0.46
C LYS A 27 -2.61 -6.83 -0.59
N PHE A 28 -2.49 -5.51 -0.44
CA PHE A 28 -1.20 -4.85 -0.48
C PHE A 28 -0.27 -5.35 0.63
N ALA A 29 -0.75 -5.37 1.87
CA ALA A 29 0.04 -5.83 3.01
C ALA A 29 0.54 -7.27 2.79
N LYS A 30 -0.34 -8.20 2.37
CA LYS A 30 0.02 -9.60 2.09
C LYS A 30 1.10 -9.75 1.00
N VAL A 31 1.05 -8.92 -0.05
CA VAL A 31 2.02 -8.98 -1.15
C VAL A 31 3.33 -8.29 -0.75
N ALA A 32 3.26 -7.13 -0.11
CA ALA A 32 4.42 -6.33 0.27
C ALA A 32 5.31 -7.04 1.30
N THR A 33 4.72 -7.75 2.27
CA THR A 33 5.46 -8.43 3.34
C THR A 33 5.86 -9.86 3.00
N ASN A 34 5.52 -10.35 1.81
CA ASN A 34 5.88 -11.69 1.34
C ASN A 34 6.83 -11.59 0.14
N PRO A 35 8.15 -11.85 0.31
CA PRO A 35 9.13 -11.74 -0.77
C PRO A 35 8.81 -12.59 -2.00
N VAL A 36 8.23 -13.78 -1.80
CA VAL A 36 7.87 -14.70 -2.89
C VAL A 36 6.67 -14.18 -3.68
N ALA A 37 5.64 -13.71 -2.97
CA ALA A 37 4.47 -13.09 -3.61
C ALA A 37 4.87 -11.80 -4.35
N TYR A 38 5.75 -11.00 -3.74
CA TYR A 38 6.26 -9.77 -4.34
C TYR A 38 7.01 -10.03 -5.65
N GLY A 39 7.92 -11.01 -5.67
CA GLY A 39 8.66 -11.39 -6.88
C GLY A 39 7.78 -11.86 -8.04
N SER A 40 6.51 -12.20 -7.77
CA SER A 40 5.55 -12.69 -8.77
C SER A 40 4.60 -11.61 -9.31
N VAL A 41 4.63 -10.40 -8.76
CA VAL A 41 3.75 -9.29 -9.18
C VAL A 41 4.53 -8.22 -9.96
N ARG A 42 3.80 -7.38 -10.70
CA ARG A 42 4.39 -6.17 -11.29
C ARG A 42 4.88 -5.25 -10.16
N LYS A 43 5.97 -4.51 -10.43
CA LYS A 43 6.55 -3.50 -9.54
C LYS A 43 5.47 -2.66 -8.87
N ILE A 44 5.44 -2.70 -7.54
CA ILE A 44 4.54 -1.88 -6.72
C ILE A 44 5.32 -0.65 -6.26
N VAL A 45 4.84 0.54 -6.63
CA VAL A 45 5.38 1.80 -6.11
C VAL A 45 4.85 2.02 -4.69
N CYS A 46 5.75 2.28 -3.75
CA CYS A 46 5.39 2.57 -2.37
C CYS A 46 4.53 3.85 -2.31
N PRO A 47 3.31 3.77 -1.72
CA PRO A 47 2.40 4.92 -1.67
C PRO A 47 2.97 6.07 -0.82
N MET A 48 3.89 5.77 0.11
CA MET A 48 4.46 6.72 1.07
C MET A 48 5.75 7.39 0.60
N CYS A 49 6.70 6.63 0.06
CA CYS A 49 8.03 7.16 -0.30
C CYS A 49 8.30 7.20 -1.82
N LYS A 50 7.34 6.72 -2.64
CA LYS A 50 7.40 6.68 -4.12
C LYS A 50 8.54 5.84 -4.72
N LYS A 51 9.29 5.10 -3.91
CA LYS A 51 10.27 4.10 -4.36
C LYS A 51 9.58 2.78 -4.72
N ASP A 52 10.28 1.92 -5.44
CA ASP A 52 9.83 0.56 -5.69
C ASP A 52 9.79 -0.20 -4.35
N MET A 53 8.73 -0.96 -4.09
CA MET A 53 8.64 -1.77 -2.87
C MET A 53 9.73 -2.84 -2.79
N GLY A 54 10.30 -3.26 -3.92
CA GLY A 54 11.46 -4.16 -3.96
C GLY A 54 12.77 -3.52 -3.47
N ASP A 55 12.83 -2.19 -3.35
CA ASP A 55 13.99 -1.49 -2.79
C ASP A 55 13.96 -1.43 -1.25
N HIS A 56 12.87 -1.89 -0.61
CA HIS A 56 12.74 -1.91 0.84
C HIS A 56 13.29 -3.21 1.43
N ASN A 57 14.04 -3.08 2.53
CA ASN A 57 14.23 -4.19 3.44
C ASN A 57 12.95 -4.43 4.28
N GLU A 58 12.90 -5.54 5.02
CA GLU A 58 11.74 -5.93 5.83
C GLU A 58 11.26 -4.83 6.79
N GLY A 59 12.19 -4.14 7.45
CA GLY A 59 11.87 -3.04 8.37
C GLY A 59 11.24 -1.85 7.65
N GLN A 60 11.80 -1.46 6.51
CA GLN A 60 11.28 -0.36 5.69
C GLN A 60 9.92 -0.71 5.07
N THR A 61 9.72 -1.95 4.63
CA THR A 61 8.44 -2.45 4.13
C THR A 61 7.37 -2.32 5.21
N THR A 62 7.66 -2.80 6.42
CA THR A 62 6.73 -2.74 7.56
C THR A 62 6.40 -1.30 7.93
N GLU A 63 7.42 -0.42 8.01
CA GLU A 63 7.24 0.99 8.31
C GLU A 63 6.35 1.69 7.27
N CYS A 64 6.61 1.47 5.98
CA CYS A 64 5.84 2.09 4.90
C CYS A 64 4.41 1.58 4.84
N VAL A 65 4.19 0.27 5.06
CA VAL A 65 2.85 -0.32 5.11
C VAL A 65 2.05 0.25 6.29
N ASN A 66 2.65 0.32 7.48
CA ASN A 66 1.99 0.89 8.66
C ASN A 66 1.65 2.38 8.45
N LYS A 67 2.61 3.18 7.97
CA LYS A 67 2.36 4.59 7.64
C LYS A 67 1.23 4.78 6.62
N PHE A 68 1.15 3.89 5.63
CA PHE A 68 0.07 3.91 4.65
C PHE A 68 -1.28 3.62 5.30
N ILE A 69 -1.37 2.56 6.12
CA ILE A 69 -2.58 2.20 6.87
C ILE A 69 -3.03 3.35 7.77
N ASP A 70 -2.12 3.92 8.56
CA ASP A 70 -2.41 5.06 9.44
C ASP A 70 -2.91 6.27 8.66
N THR A 71 -2.32 6.55 7.49
CA THR A 71 -2.70 7.69 6.66
C THR A 71 -4.11 7.57 6.10
N ILE A 72 -4.59 6.35 5.80
CA ILE A 72 -5.93 6.14 5.25
C ILE A 72 -6.98 5.96 6.34
N THR A 73 -6.62 5.42 7.51
CA THR A 73 -7.55 5.26 8.65
C THR A 73 -7.74 6.56 9.44
N SER A 74 -6.69 7.37 9.59
CA SER A 74 -6.79 8.71 10.20
C SER A 74 -7.62 9.70 9.39
N LYS A 75 -7.82 9.44 8.10
CA LYS A 75 -8.71 10.22 7.23
C LYS A 75 -10.19 9.84 7.36
N SER A 76 -10.50 8.73 8.02
CA SER A 76 -11.86 8.29 8.29
C SER A 76 -12.46 8.92 9.56
N ALA A 77 -11.77 9.89 10.17
CA ALA A 77 -12.19 10.61 11.39
C ALA A 77 -12.63 12.05 11.08
#